data_AF-A0ABD5DVI3-F1
#
_entry.id   AF-A0ABD5DVI3-F1
#
_cell.length_a   1.000
_cell.length_b   1.000
_cell.length_c   1.000
_cell.angle_alpha   90.00
_cell.angle_beta   90.00
_cell.angle_gamma   90.00
#
_symmetry.space_group_name_H-M   'P 1'
#
loop_
_entity.id
_entity.type
_entity.pdbx_description
1 polymer ?
#
loop_
_entity_poly.entity_id
_entity_poly.type
_entity_poly.pdbx_seq_one_letter_code
_entity_poly.pdbx_strand_id
1 'polypeptide(L)'
;VYVIAGAVFLKTPSIFHRFMAEQREALRPLKIDNWRDVQRQFEKINLHRRQRGGANVYQCRNRESQKVYHGYLVPAKEIYGAATVPA
;
A
#
# COMPACT_ATOMS: atom_id res chain seq x y z
N VAL A 1 -5.25 -7.36 -0.32
CA VAL A 1 -3.85 -7.21 -0.80
C VAL A 1 -3.62 -8.31 -1.82
N TYR A 2 -2.86 -8.07 -2.89
CA TYR A 2 -2.59 -9.07 -3.93
C TYR A 2 -1.08 -9.17 -4.16
N VAL A 3 -0.55 -10.36 -4.42
CA VAL A 3 0.84 -10.53 -4.89
C VAL A 3 0.81 -10.59 -6.42
N ILE A 4 1.61 -9.76 -7.09
CA ILE A 4 1.66 -9.64 -8.54
C ILE A 4 3.12 -9.45 -8.95
N ALA A 5 3.67 -10.41 -9.72
CA ALA A 5 5.02 -10.34 -10.30
C ALA A 5 6.11 -9.92 -9.30
N GLY A 6 6.15 -10.57 -8.12
CA GLY A 6 7.15 -10.31 -7.08
C GLY A 6 6.96 -8.99 -6.31
N ALA A 7 5.79 -8.36 -6.44
CA ALA A 7 5.39 -7.20 -5.65
C ALA A 7 4.04 -7.42 -5.00
N VAL A 8 3.80 -6.73 -3.90
CA VAL A 8 2.53 -6.71 -3.19
C VAL A 8 1.78 -5.44 -3.58
N PHE A 9 0.58 -5.61 -4.11
CA PHE A 9 -0.34 -4.53 -4.44
C PHE A 9 -1.20 -4.17 -3.22
N LEU A 10 -0.94 -2.98 -2.68
CA LEU A 10 -1.67 -2.39 -1.57
C LEU A 10 -2.73 -1.42 -2.10
N LYS A 11 -4.00 -1.85 -2.08
CA LYS A 11 -5.13 -1.04 -2.57
C LYS A 11 -5.38 0.19 -1.69
N THR A 12 -5.40 1.37 -2.31
CA THR A 12 -5.69 2.66 -1.67
C THR A 12 -7.14 3.10 -1.93
N PRO A 13 -7.81 3.83 -1.01
CA PRO A 13 -7.37 4.21 0.34
C PRO A 13 -7.60 3.15 1.41
N SER A 14 -8.25 2.03 1.05
CA SER A 14 -8.70 1.01 2.01
C SER A 14 -7.62 0.49 2.95
N ILE A 15 -6.37 0.34 2.49
CA ILE A 15 -5.28 -0.14 3.33
C ILE A 15 -4.95 0.84 4.47
N PHE A 16 -5.02 2.15 4.21
CA PHE A 16 -4.72 3.17 5.21
C PHE A 16 -5.85 3.32 6.22
N HIS A 17 -7.10 3.22 5.77
CA HIS A 17 -8.24 3.14 6.69
C HIS A 17 -8.13 1.94 7.64
N ARG A 18 -7.77 0.78 7.11
CA ARG A 18 -7.56 -0.42 7.92
C ARG A 18 -6.42 -0.24 8.92
N PHE A 19 -5.27 0.28 8.48
CA PHE A 19 -4.15 0.59 9.37
C PHE A 19 -4.55 1.55 10.49
N MET A 20 -5.30 2.61 10.17
CA MET A 20 -5.79 3.55 11.19
C MET A 20 -6.72 2.90 12.21
N ALA A 21 -7.61 2.02 11.76
CA ALA A 21 -8.52 1.31 12.65
C ALA A 21 -7.76 0.36 13.59
N GLU A 22 -6.75 -0.33 13.09
CA GLU A 22 -5.93 -1.27 13.86
C GLU A 22 -4.94 -0.56 14.81
N GLN A 23 -4.47 0.64 14.46
CA GLN A 23 -3.43 1.39 15.21
C GLN A 23 -3.99 2.60 15.95
N ARG A 24 -5.30 2.63 16.26
CA ARG A 24 -5.99 3.80 16.80
C ARG A 24 -5.30 4.41 18.03
N GLU A 25 -4.89 3.57 18.99
CA GLU A 25 -4.26 4.04 20.23
C GLU A 25 -2.85 4.61 19.98
N ALA A 26 -2.09 4.05 19.04
CA ALA A 26 -0.77 4.55 18.66
C ALA A 26 -0.84 5.87 17.87
N LEU A 27 -1.89 6.06 17.08
CA LEU A 27 -2.08 7.28 16.26
C LEU A 27 -2.66 8.46 17.04
N ARG A 28 -3.41 8.19 18.12
CA ARG A 28 -4.04 9.21 18.96
C ARG A 28 -3.05 10.28 19.49
N PRO A 29 -1.89 9.94 20.10
CA PRO A 29 -0.94 10.96 20.57
C PRO A 29 -0.28 11.74 19.42
N LEU A 30 -0.19 11.14 18.23
CA LEU A 30 0.37 11.77 17.03
C LEU A 30 -0.63 12.72 16.35
N LYS A 31 -1.87 12.81 16.85
CA LYS A 31 -2.97 13.60 16.27
C LYS A 31 -3.21 13.29 14.79
N ILE A 32 -2.99 12.04 14.38
CA ILE A 32 -3.28 11.57 13.03
C ILE A 32 -4.74 11.10 13.00
N ASP A 33 -5.61 11.91 12.41
CA ASP A 33 -7.05 11.67 12.28
C ASP A 33 -7.50 11.41 10.83
N ASN A 34 -6.57 11.53 9.87
CA ASN A 34 -6.83 11.38 8.45
C ASN A 34 -5.90 10.35 7.81
N TRP A 35 -6.48 9.48 6.98
CA TRP A 35 -5.75 8.45 6.23
C TRP A 35 -4.73 9.05 5.26
N ARG A 36 -4.94 10.30 4.83
CA ARG A 36 -3.98 11.02 3.97
C ARG A 36 -2.66 11.32 4.69
N ASP A 37 -2.68 11.53 6.00
CA ASP A 37 -1.44 11.76 6.74
C ASP A 37 -0.65 10.46 6.91
N VAL A 38 -1.35 9.34 7.17
CA VAL A 38 -0.74 8.00 7.11
C VAL A 38 -0.16 7.73 5.73
N GLN A 39 -0.89 8.03 4.66
CA GLN A 39 -0.40 7.89 3.29
C GLN A 39 0.87 8.69 3.05
N ARG A 40 0.93 9.97 3.46
CA ARG A 40 2.13 10.81 3.30
C ARG A 40 3.33 10.22 4.05
N GLN A 41 3.13 9.71 5.27
CA GLN A 41 4.21 9.08 6.03
C GLN A 41 4.67 7.77 5.35
N PHE A 42 3.74 6.97 4.86
CA PHE A 42 4.06 5.79 4.05
C PHE A 42 4.89 6.15 2.81
N GLU A 43 4.50 7.19 2.07
CA GLU A 43 5.24 7.63 0.88
C GLU A 43 6.64 8.16 1.21
N LYS A 44 6.83 8.78 2.39
CA LYS A 44 8.15 9.23 2.87
C LYS A 44 9.09 8.07 3.21
N ILE A 45 8.57 6.93 3.66
CA ILE A 45 9.37 5.72 3.93
C ILE A 45 9.97 5.15 2.64
N ASN A 46 9.37 5.44 1.47
CA ASN A 46 9.94 5.19 0.14
C ASN A 46 10.32 3.72 -0.12
N LEU A 47 9.58 2.78 0.47
CA LEU A 47 9.70 1.34 0.19
C LEU A 47 8.81 0.87 -0.97
N HIS A 48 7.85 1.68 -1.40
CA HIS A 48 7.04 1.41 -2.59
C HIS A 48 7.80 1.73 -3.87
N ARG A 49 7.47 1.04 -4.96
CA ARG A 49 7.95 1.36 -6.30
C ARG A 49 7.39 2.71 -6.74
N ARG A 50 8.22 3.47 -7.46
CA ARG A 50 7.82 4.74 -8.11
C ARG A 50 7.81 4.55 -9.63
N GLN A 51 6.85 5.16 -10.31
CA GLN A 51 6.80 5.15 -11.77
C GLN A 51 7.90 6.03 -12.36
N ARG A 52 8.24 5.84 -13.64
CA ARG A 52 9.25 6.65 -14.35
C ARG A 52 8.93 8.17 -14.33
N GLY A 53 7.65 8.54 -14.20
CA GLY A 53 7.21 9.94 -14.04
C GLY A 53 7.10 10.43 -12.60
N GLY A 54 7.59 9.68 -11.61
CA GLY A 54 7.58 10.05 -10.19
C GLY A 54 6.28 9.77 -9.44
N ALA A 55 5.22 9.32 -10.13
CA ALA A 55 3.97 8.91 -9.51
C ALA A 55 4.13 7.65 -8.63
N ASN A 56 3.51 7.66 -7.45
CA ASN A 56 3.60 6.56 -6.48
C ASN A 56 2.47 5.53 -6.63
N VAL A 57 1.32 5.94 -7.16
CA VAL A 57 0.10 5.12 -7.24
C VAL A 57 -0.03 4.50 -8.62
N TYR A 58 -0.16 3.18 -8.65
CA TYR A 58 -0.38 2.37 -9.85
C TYR A 58 -1.87 2.08 -10.04
N GLN A 59 -2.23 1.91 -11.30
CA GLN A 59 -3.53 1.40 -11.71
C GLN A 59 -3.41 -0.09 -12.02
N CYS A 60 -4.24 -0.91 -11.38
CA CYS A 60 -4.36 -2.34 -11.65
C CYS A 60 -5.76 -2.63 -12.19
N ARG A 61 -5.86 -3.32 -13.33
CA ARG A 61 -7.13 -3.75 -13.92
C ARG A 61 -7.31 -5.24 -13.70
N ASN A 62 -8.41 -5.64 -13.08
CA ASN A 62 -8.80 -7.05 -13.01
C ASN A 62 -9.30 -7.49 -14.40
N ARG A 63 -8.78 -8.61 -14.91
CA ARG A 63 -9.07 -9.08 -16.28
C ARG A 63 -10.49 -9.61 -16.47
N GLU A 64 -11.08 -10.19 -15.44
CA GLU A 64 -12.40 -10.82 -15.52
C GLU A 64 -13.51 -9.77 -15.38
N SER A 65 -13.46 -8.98 -14.31
CA SER A 65 -14.47 -7.95 -14.01
C SER A 65 -14.24 -6.63 -14.74
N GLN A 66 -13.10 -6.45 -15.41
CA GLN A 66 -12.62 -5.17 -15.95
C GLN A 66 -12.47 -4.05 -14.91
N LYS A 67 -12.65 -4.35 -13.62
CA LYS A 67 -12.62 -3.35 -12.55
C LYS A 67 -11.21 -2.82 -12.36
N VAL A 68 -11.13 -1.50 -12.26
CA VAL A 68 -9.89 -0.77 -12.02
C VAL A 68 -9.72 -0.49 -10.53
N TYR A 69 -8.50 -0.71 -10.04
CA TYR A 69 -8.09 -0.42 -8.68
C TYR A 69 -6.85 0.45 -8.69
N HIS A 70 -6.75 1.33 -7.71
CA HIS A 70 -5.56 2.13 -7.47
C HIS A 70 -4.83 1.60 -6.24
N GLY A 71 -3.51 1.64 -6.26
CA GLY A 71 -2.71 1.16 -5.14
C GLY A 71 -1.22 1.30 -5.34
N TYR A 72 -0.46 0.90 -4.33
CA TYR A 72 1.00 0.91 -4.35
C TYR A 72 1.52 -0.48 -4.67
N LEU A 73 2.68 -0.54 -5.31
CA LEU A 73 3.44 -1.77 -5.46
C LEU A 73 4.62 -1.73 -4.50
N VAL A 74 4.67 -2.64 -3.55
CA VAL A 74 5.81 -2.80 -2.64
C VAL A 74 6.54 -4.08 -3.02
N PRO A 75 7.87 -4.09 -3.23
CA PRO A 75 8.58 -5.33 -3.54
C PRO A 75 8.31 -6.38 -2.45
N ALA A 76 8.03 -7.63 -2.83
CA ALA A 76 7.62 -8.66 -1.88
C ALA A 76 8.69 -8.91 -0.80
N LYS A 77 9.97 -8.75 -1.14
CA LYS A 77 11.10 -8.83 -0.18
C LYS A 77 11.00 -7.82 0.96
N GLU A 78 10.41 -6.64 0.74
CA GLU A 78 10.26 -5.60 1.78
C GLU A 78 9.13 -5.95 2.77
N ILE A 79 8.25 -6.90 2.41
CA ILE A 79 7.13 -7.32 3.26
C ILE A 79 7.39 -8.70 3.88
N TYR A 80 7.89 -9.65 3.10
CA TYR A 80 8.08 -11.03 3.54
C TYR A 80 9.52 -11.34 3.96
N GLY A 81 10.50 -10.51 3.62
CA GLY A 81 11.91 -10.79 3.91
C GLY A 81 12.35 -12.14 3.32
N ALA A 82 12.82 -13.05 4.18
CA ALA A 82 13.21 -14.41 3.82
C ALA A 82 12.04 -15.42 3.81
N ALA A 83 10.83 -15.00 4.21
CA ALA A 83 9.67 -15.88 4.24
C ALA A 83 9.10 -16.14 2.84
N THR A 84 8.43 -17.28 2.69
CA THR A 84 7.75 -17.65 1.44
C THR A 84 6.65 -16.65 1.09
N VAL A 85 6.70 -16.12 -0.13
CA VAL A 85 5.68 -15.21 -0.65
C VAL A 85 4.43 -16.03 -1.03
N PRO A 86 3.23 -15.66 -0.56
CA PRO A 86 1.98 -16.32 -0.96
C PRO A 86 1.78 -16.29 -2.48
N ALA A 87 1.24 -17.40 -3.01
CA ALA A 87 0.86 -17.53 -4.42
C ALA A 87 -0.32 -16.62 -4.79
#